data_AF-A0A316PP99-F1
#
_entry.id   AF-A0A316PP99-F1
#
_cell.length_a   1.000
_cell.length_b   1.000
_cell.length_c   1.000
_cell.angle_alpha   90.00
_cell.angle_beta   90.00
_cell.angle_gamma   90.00
#
_symmetry.space_group_name_H-M   'P 1'
#
loop_
_entity.id
_entity.type
_entity.pdbx_description
1 polymer ?
#
loop_
_entity_poly.entity_id
_entity_poly.type
_entity_poly.pdbx_seq_one_letter_code
_entity_poly.pdbx_strand_id
1 'polypeptide(L)'
;MEHLEVSAAQVIKEVTNTKFQIPKGMEEVNMCEAIEVLMNRRENEGIRQGLEQGISQGMAQGITQGKLSLLKDLVEDGTLTMEAAAGKVNMSVKEFEEYMKKEL
;
A
#
# COMPACT_ATOMS: atom_id res chain seq x y z
N MET A 1 37.75 5.06 -6.84
CA MET A 1 36.88 4.29 -7.75
C MET A 1 35.61 5.11 -7.93
N GLU A 2 35.74 6.26 -8.60
CA GLU A 2 34.67 7.26 -8.73
C GLU A 2 33.86 7.04 -10.02
N HIS A 3 34.50 6.40 -11.01
CA HIS A 3 33.94 6.09 -12.30
C HIS A 3 33.93 4.57 -12.53
N LEU A 4 32.89 4.09 -13.21
CA LEU A 4 32.69 2.70 -13.60
C LEU A 4 32.44 2.64 -15.11
N GLU A 5 33.11 1.74 -15.82
CA GLU A 5 32.86 1.52 -17.24
C GLU A 5 31.39 1.18 -17.51
N VAL A 6 30.82 1.75 -18.57
CA VAL A 6 29.40 1.52 -18.94
C VAL A 6 29.10 0.04 -19.15
N SER A 7 30.02 -0.73 -19.73
CA SER A 7 29.86 -2.18 -19.91
C SER A 7 29.68 -2.91 -18.58
N ALA A 8 30.48 -2.56 -17.57
CA ALA A 8 30.36 -3.15 -16.24
C ALA A 8 29.07 -2.70 -15.53
N ALA A 9 28.70 -1.42 -15.65
CA ALA A 9 27.44 -0.90 -15.11
C ALA A 9 26.22 -1.63 -15.72
N GLN A 10 26.26 -1.91 -17.02
CA GLN A 10 25.21 -2.66 -17.72
C GLN A 10 25.10 -4.09 -17.17
N VAL A 11 26.22 -4.78 -17.00
CA VAL A 11 26.22 -6.14 -16.41
C VAL A 11 25.59 -6.12 -15.02
N ILE A 12 25.97 -5.17 -14.15
CA ILE A 12 25.38 -5.06 -12.81
C ILE A 12 23.87 -4.82 -12.92
N LYS A 13 23.44 -3.87 -13.75
CA LYS A 13 22.02 -3.57 -13.97
C LYS A 13 21.21 -4.81 -14.37
N GLU A 14 21.69 -5.58 -15.35
CA GLU A 14 20.97 -6.77 -15.84
C GLU A 14 21.00 -7.91 -14.81
N VAL A 15 22.15 -8.15 -14.17
CA VAL A 15 22.31 -9.27 -13.22
C VAL A 15 21.57 -9.03 -11.91
N THR A 16 21.60 -7.80 -11.37
CA THR A 16 20.96 -7.48 -10.09
C THR A 16 19.55 -6.92 -10.25
N ASN A 17 19.11 -6.68 -11.49
CA ASN A 17 17.88 -5.95 -11.80
C ASN A 17 17.81 -4.57 -11.11
N THR A 18 18.97 -3.97 -10.82
CA THR A 18 19.03 -2.64 -10.21
C THR A 18 18.69 -1.62 -11.27
N LYS A 19 17.80 -0.69 -10.95
CA LYS A 19 17.30 0.33 -11.88
C LYS A 19 18.30 1.48 -12.10
N PHE A 20 19.56 1.15 -12.41
CA PHE A 20 20.60 2.13 -12.77
C PHE A 20 20.19 2.93 -14.01
N GLN A 21 20.43 4.24 -13.94
CA GLN A 21 20.39 5.11 -15.11
C GLN A 21 21.79 5.16 -15.71
N ILE A 22 21.93 4.66 -16.94
CA ILE A 22 23.20 4.63 -17.67
C ILE A 22 23.04 5.58 -18.86
N PRO A 23 23.73 6.74 -18.88
CA PRO A 23 23.64 7.70 -19.97
C PRO A 23 24.08 7.10 -21.31
N LYS A 24 23.38 7.43 -22.39
CA LYS A 24 23.79 7.01 -23.75
C LYS A 24 24.93 7.89 -24.24
N GLY A 25 25.92 7.26 -24.89
CA GLY A 25 27.06 7.98 -25.50
C GLY A 25 28.16 8.39 -24.53
N MET A 26 28.14 7.89 -23.29
CA MET A 26 29.21 8.05 -22.31
C MET A 26 30.00 6.74 -22.19
N GLU A 27 31.29 6.83 -21.88
CA GLU A 27 32.16 5.66 -21.69
C GLU A 27 32.16 5.18 -20.23
N GLU A 28 31.90 6.10 -19.29
CA GLU A 28 31.93 5.86 -17.86
C GLU A 28 30.70 6.43 -17.14
N VAL A 29 30.35 5.81 -16.01
CA VAL A 29 29.29 6.20 -15.09
C VAL A 29 29.93 6.72 -13.80
N ASN A 30 29.53 7.91 -13.33
CA ASN A 30 29.89 8.37 -12.00
C ASN A 30 29.09 7.58 -10.94
N MET A 31 29.81 6.84 -10.09
CA MET A 31 29.19 5.95 -9.12
C MET A 31 28.48 6.71 -7.99
N CYS A 32 29.01 7.85 -7.56
CA CYS A 32 28.41 8.67 -6.52
C CYS A 32 27.05 9.22 -6.98
N GLU A 33 27.01 9.80 -8.18
CA GLU A 33 25.77 10.31 -8.78
C GLU A 33 24.75 9.18 -9.02
N ALA A 34 25.22 8.03 -9.53
CA ALA A 34 24.36 6.87 -9.74
C ALA A 34 23.73 6.35 -8.43
N ILE A 35 24.50 6.32 -7.34
CA ILE A 35 24.01 5.91 -6.01
C ILE A 35 23.01 6.92 -5.48
N GLU A 36 23.28 8.22 -5.58
CA GLU A 36 22.37 9.27 -5.12
C GLU A 36 21.02 9.20 -5.83
N VAL A 37 21.04 9.08 -7.17
CA VAL A 37 19.82 8.91 -7.98
C VAL A 37 19.06 7.65 -7.57
N LEU A 38 19.75 6.54 -7.32
CA LEU A 38 19.13 5.30 -6.86
C LEU A 38 18.49 5.45 -5.46
N MET A 39 19.17 6.13 -4.52
CA MET A 39 18.64 6.36 -3.18
C MET A 39 17.37 7.21 -3.22
N ASN A 40 17.44 8.37 -3.89
CA ASN A 40 16.30 9.28 -4.04
C ASN A 40 15.11 8.58 -4.72
N ARG A 41 15.38 7.76 -5.74
CA ARG A 41 14.33 6.99 -6.41
C ARG A 41 13.69 5.98 -5.48
N ARG A 42 14.48 5.21 -4.72
CA ARG A 42 13.95 4.18 -3.80
C ARG A 42 13.11 4.81 -2.70
N GLU A 43 13.55 5.92 -2.14
CA GLU A 43 12.79 6.66 -1.14
C GLU A 43 11.44 7.13 -1.71
N ASN A 44 11.46 7.79 -2.87
CA ASN A 44 10.23 8.28 -3.50
C ASN A 44 9.28 7.15 -3.90
N GLU A 45 9.79 6.06 -4.50
CA GLU A 45 8.97 4.90 -4.85
C GLU A 45 8.38 4.25 -3.59
N GLY A 46 9.17 4.11 -2.52
CA GLY A 46 8.75 3.53 -1.26
C GLY A 46 7.67 4.35 -0.55
N ILE A 47 7.87 5.67 -0.43
CA ILE A 47 6.88 6.59 0.17
C ILE A 47 5.58 6.55 -0.63
N ARG A 48 5.66 6.65 -1.96
CA ARG A 48 4.48 6.63 -2.82
C ARG A 48 3.69 5.33 -2.67
N GLN A 49 4.37 4.18 -2.72
CA GLN A 49 3.73 2.87 -2.55
C GLN A 49 3.10 2.72 -1.16
N GLY A 50 3.83 3.11 -0.11
CA GLY A 50 3.33 3.05 1.26
C GLY A 50 2.11 3.94 1.47
N LEU A 51 2.12 5.16 0.91
CA LEU A 51 0.99 6.08 1.00
C LEU A 51 -0.23 5.56 0.22
N GLU A 52 -0.05 5.10 -1.01
CA GLU A 52 -1.13 4.53 -1.83
C GLU A 52 -1.79 3.33 -1.13
N GLN A 53 -0.98 2.40 -0.61
CA GLN A 53 -1.46 1.24 0.11
C GLN A 53 -2.17 1.64 1.41
N GLY A 54 -1.55 2.53 2.20
CA GLY A 54 -2.10 3.00 3.47
C GLY A 54 -3.44 3.71 3.30
N ILE A 55 -3.56 4.62 2.32
CA ILE A 55 -4.82 5.30 2.00
C ILE A 55 -5.88 4.30 1.55
N SER A 56 -5.53 3.38 0.63
CA SER A 56 -6.50 2.41 0.13
C SER A 56 -7.01 1.48 1.24
N GLN A 57 -6.11 0.97 2.09
CA GLN A 57 -6.49 0.08 3.21
C GLN A 57 -7.29 0.84 4.26
N GLY A 58 -6.82 2.03 4.67
CA GLY A 58 -7.50 2.86 5.66
C GLY A 58 -8.91 3.28 5.21
N MET A 59 -9.08 3.63 3.94
CA MET A 59 -10.39 3.98 3.38
C MET A 59 -11.33 2.77 3.35
N ALA A 60 -10.85 1.60 2.92
CA ALA A 60 -11.66 0.37 2.90
C ALA A 60 -12.09 -0.06 4.31
N GLN A 61 -11.17 0.02 5.28
CA GLN A 61 -11.46 -0.25 6.69
C GLN A 61 -12.46 0.75 7.25
N GLY A 62 -12.25 2.06 7.03
CA GLY A 62 -13.14 3.11 7.51
C GLY A 62 -14.55 3.01 6.95
N ILE A 63 -14.71 2.73 5.64
CA ILE A 63 -16.03 2.50 5.04
C ILE A 63 -16.72 1.29 5.66
N THR A 64 -15.98 0.20 5.88
CA THR A 64 -16.52 -1.03 6.47
C THR A 64 -16.96 -0.78 7.92
N GLN A 65 -16.12 -0.14 8.73
CA GLN A 65 -16.42 0.23 10.11
C GLN A 65 -17.62 1.18 10.19
N GLY A 66 -17.69 2.20 9.34
CA GLY A 66 -18.81 3.14 9.30
C GLY A 66 -20.13 2.46 8.94
N LYS A 67 -20.12 1.54 7.96
CA LYS A 67 -21.30 0.72 7.64
C LYS A 67 -21.74 -0.15 8.81
N LEU A 68 -20.80 -0.79 9.49
CA LEU A 68 -21.10 -1.65 10.64
C LEU A 68 -21.67 -0.84 11.82
N SER A 69 -21.11 0.35 12.10
CA SER A 69 -21.64 1.25 13.14
C SER A 69 -23.07 1.69 12.82
N LEU A 70 -23.33 2.15 11.60
CA LEU A 70 -24.69 2.54 11.19
C LEU A 70 -25.67 1.35 11.33
N LEU A 71 -25.27 0.15 10.92
CA LEU A 71 -26.12 -1.02 11.03
C LEU A 71 -26.35 -1.43 12.49
N LYS A 72 -25.36 -1.25 13.38
CA LYS A 72 -25.54 -1.43 14.82
C LYS A 72 -26.60 -0.48 15.35
N ASP A 73 -26.48 0.82 15.04
CA ASP A 73 -27.42 1.84 15.50
C ASP A 73 -28.86 1.54 15.03
N LEU A 74 -29.03 1.12 13.76
CA LEU A 74 -30.32 0.76 13.18
C LEU A 74 -30.92 -0.53 13.74
N VAL A 75 -30.11 -1.43 14.30
CA VAL A 75 -30.61 -2.61 15.00
C VAL A 75 -30.99 -2.24 16.43
N GLU A 76 -30.21 -1.39 17.09
CA GLU A 76 -30.48 -0.91 18.45
C GLU A 76 -31.73 -0.04 18.53
N ASP A 77 -32.01 0.78 17.51
CA ASP A 77 -33.23 1.59 17.43
C ASP A 77 -34.47 0.81 16.93
N GLY A 78 -34.28 -0.46 16.54
CA GLY A 78 -35.34 -1.35 16.08
C GLY A 78 -35.77 -1.15 14.62
N THR A 79 -35.10 -0.29 13.85
CA THR A 79 -35.39 -0.07 12.42
C THR A 79 -35.08 -1.29 11.56
N LEU A 80 -34.02 -2.03 11.89
CA LEU A 80 -33.60 -3.23 11.19
C LEU A 80 -33.55 -4.45 12.12
N THR A 81 -33.83 -5.63 11.56
CA THR A 81 -33.53 -6.88 12.25
C THR A 81 -32.05 -7.21 12.13
N MET A 82 -31.54 -8.00 13.07
CA MET A 82 -30.15 -8.45 13.09
C MET A 82 -29.78 -9.27 11.85
N GLU A 83 -30.70 -10.09 11.35
CA GLU A 83 -30.52 -10.88 10.12
C GLU A 83 -30.40 -9.97 8.89
N ALA A 84 -31.24 -8.93 8.82
CA ALA A 84 -31.19 -7.96 7.73
C ALA A 84 -29.86 -7.20 7.75
N ALA A 85 -29.40 -6.75 8.93
CA ALA A 85 -28.15 -6.04 9.10
C ALA A 85 -26.93 -6.90 8.72
N ALA A 86 -26.83 -8.12 9.25
CA ALA A 86 -25.75 -9.05 8.93
C ALA A 86 -25.70 -9.36 7.42
N GLY A 87 -26.86 -9.53 6.79
CA GLY A 87 -26.98 -9.72 5.34
C GLY A 87 -26.47 -8.53 4.52
N LYS A 88 -26.58 -7.28 5.00
CA LYS A 88 -26.09 -6.09 4.27
C LYS A 88 -24.57 -6.00 4.18
N VAL A 89 -23.86 -6.67 5.08
CA VAL A 89 -22.39 -6.72 5.13
C VAL A 89 -21.83 -8.11 4.82
N ASN A 90 -22.66 -9.02 4.29
CA ASN A 90 -22.29 -10.38 3.90
C ASN A 90 -21.59 -11.17 5.02
N MET A 91 -22.02 -10.99 6.27
CA MET A 91 -21.53 -11.79 7.40
C MET A 91 -22.67 -12.59 8.01
N SER A 92 -22.32 -13.60 8.80
CA SER A 92 -23.28 -14.36 9.57
C SER A 92 -23.88 -13.52 10.70
N VAL A 93 -25.08 -13.88 11.14
CA VAL A 93 -25.74 -13.25 12.30
C VAL A 93 -24.83 -13.29 13.53
N LYS A 94 -24.13 -14.41 13.76
CA LYS A 94 -23.18 -14.56 14.89
C LYS A 94 -22.02 -13.58 14.82
N GLU A 95 -21.40 -13.40 13.66
CA GLU A 95 -20.31 -12.44 13.49
C GLU A 95 -20.78 -11.01 13.74
N PHE A 96 -22.00 -10.68 13.32
CA PHE A 96 -22.60 -9.37 13.57
C PHE A 96 -22.94 -9.18 15.06
N GLU A 97 -23.48 -10.21 15.74
CA GLU A 97 -23.71 -10.20 17.20
C GLU A 97 -22.41 -9.95 17.98
N GLU A 98 -21.32 -10.60 17.60
CA GLU A 98 -20.00 -10.39 18.19
C GLU A 98 -19.49 -8.97 17.96
N TYR A 99 -19.75 -8.41 16.78
CA TYR A 99 -19.44 -7.01 16.49
C TYR A 99 -20.23 -6.06 17.39
N MET A 100 -21.54 -6.28 17.58
CA MET A 100 -22.38 -5.40 18.41
C MET A 100 -21.91 -5.31 19.87
N LYS A 101 -21.33 -6.41 20.40
CA LYS A 101 -20.78 -6.48 21.76
C LYS A 101 -19.49 -5.67 21.94
N LYS A 102 -18.86 -5.21 20.86
CA LYS A 102 -17.69 -4.34 20.95
C LYS A 102 -18.15 -2.94 21.35
N GLU A 103 -17.56 -2.42 22.42
CA GLU A 103 -17.60 -0.98 22.67
C GLU A 103 -16.69 -0.29 21.65
N LEU A 104 -17.20 0.79 21.04
CA LEU A 104 -16.46 1.63 20.10
C LEU A 104 -15.65 2.67 20.88
#